data_AF-A0A453FP21-F1
#
_entry.id   AF-A0A453FP21-F1
#
_cell.length_a   1.000
_cell.length_b   1.000
_cell.length_c   1.000
_cell.angle_alpha   90.00
_cell.angle_beta   90.00
_cell.angle_gamma   90.00
#
_symmetry.space_group_name_H-M   'P 1'
#
loop_
_entity.id
_entity.type
_entity.pdbx_description
1 polymer ?
#
loop_
_entity_poly.entity_id
_entity_poly.type
_entity_poly.pdbx_seq_one_letter_code
_entity_poly.pdbx_strand_id
1 'polypeptide(L)'
;MDLVAGAGSDSNEYSFFSVGMRLTDAGHDHMEDIIGLVFKYIHLLKEDGIHEWIFDELASINETEFHYQDKVHPISYVTSTVSSMRLFPPEEWLVGESLPSKYAP
;
A
#
# COMPACT_ATOMS: atom_id res chain seq x y z
N MET A 1 -4.36 -16.65 4.70
CA MET A 1 -3.78 -15.30 4.65
C MET A 1 -3.99 -14.73 6.03
N ASP A 2 -2.91 -14.48 6.75
CA ASP A 2 -2.94 -14.08 8.14
C ASP A 2 -2.33 -12.68 8.22
N LEU A 3 -3.11 -11.73 8.75
CA LEU A 3 -2.92 -10.27 8.81
C LEU A 3 -2.63 -9.55 7.47
N VAL A 4 -3.53 -8.64 7.10
CA VAL A 4 -3.41 -7.73 5.95
C VAL A 4 -3.81 -6.32 6.38
N ALA A 5 -3.14 -5.30 5.85
CA ALA A 5 -3.53 -3.92 6.05
C ALA A 5 -3.25 -3.12 4.78
N GLY A 6 -4.11 -2.16 4.45
CA GLY A 6 -3.92 -1.33 3.27
C GLY A 6 -5.07 -0.38 3.00
N ALA A 7 -4.81 0.57 2.10
CA ALA A 7 -5.85 1.41 1.51
C ALA A 7 -6.64 0.59 0.48
N GLY A 8 -7.96 0.59 0.60
CA GLY A 8 -8.89 0.09 -0.40
C GLY A 8 -9.29 1.22 -1.36
N SER A 9 -9.40 0.90 -2.65
CA SER A 9 -9.99 1.79 -3.64
C SER A 9 -11.50 1.58 -3.67
N ASP A 10 -12.26 2.65 -3.44
CA ASP A 10 -13.73 2.59 -3.46
C ASP A 10 -14.29 3.63 -4.44
N SER A 11 -13.89 4.90 -4.31
CA SER A 11 -14.21 5.94 -5.28
C SER A 11 -13.11 7.01 -5.41
N ASN A 12 -13.26 7.95 -6.34
CA ASN A 12 -12.39 9.13 -6.45
C ASN A 12 -12.55 10.13 -5.28
N GLU A 13 -13.58 9.98 -4.45
CA GLU A 13 -13.92 10.93 -3.39
C GLU A 13 -13.54 10.42 -2.00
N TYR A 14 -13.49 9.10 -1.81
CA TYR A 14 -13.15 8.47 -0.54
C TYR A 14 -12.44 7.14 -0.73
N SER A 15 -11.58 6.83 0.23
CA SER A 15 -10.87 5.57 0.35
C SER A 15 -10.95 5.08 1.80
N PHE A 16 -10.91 3.77 1.98
CA PHE A 16 -10.90 3.15 3.30
C PHE A 16 -9.51 2.60 3.60
N PHE A 17 -9.03 2.77 4.83
CA PHE A 17 -7.91 1.99 5.32
C PHE A 17 -8.47 0.81 6.14
N SER A 18 -8.09 -0.41 5.77
CA SER A 18 -8.62 -1.63 6.37
C SER A 18 -7.50 -2.44 6.98
N VAL A 19 -7.73 -3.02 8.15
CA VAL A 19 -6.88 -4.06 8.76
C VAL A 19 -7.72 -5.33 8.89
N GLY A 20 -7.34 -6.37 8.17
CA GLY A 20 -8.01 -7.67 8.17
C GLY A 20 -7.10 -8.74 8.77
N MET A 21 -7.64 -9.63 9.59
CA MET A 21 -6.88 -10.73 10.15
C MET A 21 -7.75 -11.96 10.35
N ARG A 22 -7.12 -13.13 10.24
CA ARG A 22 -7.75 -14.40 10.59
C ARG A 22 -7.51 -14.66 12.07
N LEU A 23 -8.59 -14.96 12.80
CA LEU A 23 -8.52 -15.29 14.21
C LEU A 23 -8.45 -16.80 14.41
N THR A 24 -7.68 -17.22 15.42
CA THR A 24 -7.82 -18.54 16.03
C THR A 24 -9.01 -18.53 16.98
N ASP A 25 -9.42 -19.70 17.50
CA ASP A 25 -10.50 -19.77 18.50
C ASP A 25 -10.17 -18.91 19.74
N ALA A 26 -8.93 -19.00 20.26
CA ALA A 26 -8.49 -18.13 21.35
C ALA A 26 -8.46 -16.64 20.94
N GLY A 27 -8.05 -16.34 19.70
CA GLY A 27 -8.08 -14.97 19.19
C GLY A 27 -9.50 -14.38 19.12
N HIS A 28 -10.50 -15.23 18.88
CA HIS A 28 -11.92 -14.82 18.91
C HIS A 28 -12.36 -14.42 20.32
N ASP A 29 -11.99 -15.20 21.35
CA ASP A 29 -12.29 -14.90 22.74
C ASP A 29 -11.58 -13.64 23.27
N HIS A 30 -10.50 -13.23 22.61
CA HIS A 30 -9.67 -12.07 22.96
C HIS A 30 -9.77 -10.91 21.94
N MET A 31 -10.90 -10.79 21.23
CA MET A 31 -11.06 -9.80 20.16
C MET A 31 -10.81 -8.36 20.62
N GLU A 32 -11.28 -7.97 21.81
CA GLU A 32 -11.07 -6.61 22.35
C GLU A 32 -9.59 -6.32 22.62
N ASP A 33 -8.85 -7.30 23.14
CA ASP A 33 -7.41 -7.18 23.37
C ASP A 33 -6.66 -6.97 22.05
N ILE A 34 -7.04 -7.72 21.01
CA ILE A 34 -6.46 -7.62 19.67
C ILE A 34 -6.72 -6.24 19.06
N ILE A 35 -7.95 -5.73 19.15
CA ILE A 35 -8.28 -4.37 18.71
C ILE A 35 -7.43 -3.35 19.47
N GLY A 36 -7.30 -3.51 20.80
CA GLY A 36 -6.44 -2.68 21.64
C GLY A 36 -4.98 -2.67 21.19
N LEU A 37 -4.44 -3.84 20.83
CA LEU A 37 -3.07 -3.98 20.31
C LEU A 37 -2.88 -3.29 18.95
N VAL A 38 -3.85 -3.40 18.05
CA VAL A 38 -3.81 -2.71 16.75
C VAL A 38 -3.76 -1.19 16.95
N PHE A 39 -4.65 -0.63 17.78
CA PHE A 39 -4.64 0.81 18.04
C PHE A 39 -3.40 1.26 18.81
N LYS A 40 -2.88 0.43 19.73
CA LYS A 40 -1.61 0.70 20.41
C LYS A 40 -0.45 0.79 19.43
N TYR A 41 -0.41 -0.09 18.43
CA TYR A 41 0.63 -0.06 17.40
C TYR A 41 0.49 1.18 16.49
N ILE A 42 -0.73 1.52 16.07
CA ILE A 42 -0.98 2.78 15.33
C ILE A 42 -0.54 3.99 16.15
N HIS A 43 -0.76 3.98 17.47
CA HIS A 43 -0.32 5.07 18.34
C HIS A 43 1.21 5.15 18.41
N LEU A 44 1.90 4.02 18.54
CA LEU A 44 3.35 3.96 18.52
C LEU A 44 3.91 4.58 17.22
N LEU A 45 3.34 4.24 16.06
CA LEU A 45 3.75 4.82 14.77
C LEU A 45 3.55 6.34 14.72
N LYS A 46 2.51 6.86 15.39
CA LYS A 46 2.28 8.31 15.48
C LYS A 46 3.26 9.03 16.40
N GLU A 47 3.67 8.39 17.49
CA GLU A 47 4.62 8.97 18.45
C GLU A 47 6.05 8.98 17.92
N ASP A 48 6.47 7.87 17.31
CA ASP A 48 7.82 7.68 16.76
C ASP A 48 7.99 8.40 15.40
N GLY A 49 6.88 8.62 14.69
CA GLY A 49 6.85 9.18 13.35
C GLY A 49 7.23 8.14 12.29
N ILE A 50 6.94 8.48 11.03
CA ILE A 50 7.45 7.68 9.91
C ILE A 50 8.92 8.02 9.73
N HIS A 51 9.72 6.99 9.54
CA HIS A 51 11.16 7.15 9.33
C HIS A 51 11.44 7.18 7.83
N GLU A 52 12.21 8.17 7.38
CA GLU A 52 12.56 8.37 5.96
C GLU A 52 13.22 7.12 5.34
N TRP A 53 14.05 6.39 6.11
CA TRP A 53 14.70 5.18 5.61
C TRP A 53 13.70 4.10 5.15
N ILE A 54 12.49 4.04 5.75
CA ILE A 54 11.43 3.09 5.32
C ILE A 54 10.90 3.49 3.95
N PHE A 55 10.72 4.79 3.72
CA PHE A 55 10.34 5.31 2.41
C PHE A 55 11.41 5.02 1.37
N ASP A 56 12.68 5.25 1.69
CA ASP A 56 13.81 4.98 0.79
C ASP A 56 13.94 3.49 0.45
N GLU A 57 13.72 2.61 1.42
CA GLU A 57 13.70 1.17 1.21
C GLU A 57 12.57 0.77 0.25
N LEU A 58 11.34 1.25 0.50
CA LEU A 58 10.20 1.00 -0.38
C LEU A 58 10.42 1.56 -1.79
N ALA A 59 11.01 2.75 -1.91
CA ALA A 59 11.35 3.33 -3.20
C ALA A 59 12.35 2.45 -3.97
N SER A 60 13.39 1.95 -3.28
CA SER A 60 14.41 1.08 -3.86
C SER A 60 13.84 -0.26 -4.34
N ILE A 61 12.91 -0.85 -3.57
CA ILE A 61 12.22 -2.09 -3.95
C ILE A 61 11.36 -1.86 -5.20
N ASN A 62 10.54 -0.81 -5.20
CA ASN A 62 9.67 -0.48 -6.33
C ASN A 62 10.46 -0.11 -7.60
N GLU A 63 11.59 0.60 -7.47
CA GLU A 63 12.49 0.88 -8.58
C GLU A 63 13.05 -0.41 -9.19
N THR A 64 13.47 -1.34 -8.34
CA THR A 64 13.98 -2.65 -8.78
C THR A 64 12.88 -3.44 -9.50
N GLU A 65 11.68 -3.51 -8.92
CA GLU A 65 10.55 -4.23 -9.53
C GLU A 65 10.16 -3.64 -10.88
N PHE A 66 10.09 -2.30 -10.99
CA PHE A 66 9.80 -1.63 -12.25
C PHE A 66 10.90 -1.86 -13.30
N HIS A 67 12.16 -1.71 -12.93
CA HIS A 67 13.29 -1.80 -13.86
C HIS A 67 13.45 -3.20 -14.43
N TYR A 68 13.20 -4.23 -13.62
CA TYR A 68 13.35 -5.63 -14.00
C TYR A 68 12.01 -6.34 -14.25
N GLN A 69 10.93 -5.58 -14.46
CA GLN A 69 9.61 -6.15 -14.70
C GLN A 69 9.61 -7.04 -15.95
N ASP A 70 9.13 -8.27 -15.81
CA ASP A 70 8.93 -9.17 -16.92
C ASP A 70 7.89 -8.62 -17.91
N LYS A 71 7.98 -9.10 -19.16
CA LYS A 71 6.95 -8.82 -20.16
C LYS A 71 5.62 -9.41 -19.73
N VAL A 72 4.64 -8.54 -19.50
CA VAL A 72 3.26 -8.93 -19.23
C VAL A 72 2.46 -9.08 -20.52
N HIS A 73 1.27 -9.70 -20.43
CA HIS A 73 0.39 -9.85 -21.57
C HIS A 73 0.00 -8.47 -22.15
N PRO A 74 0.01 -8.27 -23.49
CA PRO A 74 -0.23 -6.96 -24.10
C PRO A 74 -1.53 -6.28 -23.64
N ILE A 75 -2.61 -7.06 -23.47
CA ILE A 75 -3.90 -6.50 -23.02
C ILE A 75 -3.83 -5.94 -21.59
N SER A 76 -3.08 -6.58 -20.71
CA SER A 76 -2.91 -6.14 -19.32
C SER A 76 -2.08 -4.86 -19.28
N TYR A 77 -1.00 -4.82 -20.07
CA TYR A 77 -0.15 -3.64 -20.18
C TYR A 77 -0.93 -2.41 -20.66
N VAL A 78 -1.71 -2.54 -21.73
CA VAL A 78 -2.51 -1.41 -22.25
C VAL A 78 -3.56 -0.97 -21.22
N THR A 79 -4.20 -1.93 -20.53
CA THR A 79 -5.24 -1.62 -19.53
C THR A 79 -4.65 -0.89 -18.32
N SER A 80 -3.49 -1.33 -17.81
CA SER A 80 -2.82 -0.64 -16.70
C SER A 80 -2.36 0.74 -17.13
N THR A 81 -1.67 0.87 -18.26
CA THR A 81 -1.19 2.18 -18.74
C THR A 81 -2.34 3.18 -18.92
N VAL A 82 -3.44 2.79 -19.57
CA VAL A 82 -4.60 3.68 -19.74
C VAL A 82 -5.24 4.09 -18.41
N SER A 83 -5.19 3.23 -17.41
CA SER A 83 -5.64 3.56 -16.06
C SER A 83 -4.74 4.64 -15.44
N SER A 84 -3.42 4.49 -15.58
CA SER A 84 -2.43 5.48 -15.14
C SER A 84 -2.57 6.81 -15.88
N MET A 85 -2.91 6.81 -17.17
CA MET A 85 -3.15 8.06 -17.94
C MET A 85 -4.25 8.95 -17.37
N ARG A 86 -5.19 8.38 -16.61
CA ARG A 86 -6.28 9.13 -15.97
C ARG A 86 -5.83 9.82 -14.68
N LEU A 87 -4.72 9.39 -14.10
CA LEU A 87 -4.24 9.81 -12.78
C LEU A 87 -2.94 10.65 -12.87
N PHE A 88 -2.12 10.41 -13.89
CA PHE A 88 -0.78 10.98 -14.02
C PHE A 88 -0.58 11.73 -15.34
N PRO A 89 0.33 12.73 -15.37
CA PRO A 89 0.68 13.43 -16.61
C PRO A 89 1.44 12.50 -17.59
N PRO A 90 1.55 12.86 -18.89
CA PRO A 90 2.16 12.02 -19.92
C PRO A 90 3.57 11.50 -19.62
N GLU A 91 4.36 12.29 -18.90
CA GLU A 91 5.73 11.95 -18.50
C GLU A 91 5.77 10.80 -17.48
N GLU A 92 4.66 10.53 -16.79
CA GLU A 92 4.55 9.58 -15.68
C GLU A 92 3.64 8.40 -15.97
N TRP A 93 3.09 8.27 -17.19
CA TRP A 93 2.13 7.21 -17.55
C TRP A 93 2.60 5.78 -17.28
N LEU A 94 3.92 5.55 -17.28
CA LEU A 94 4.50 4.22 -17.02
C LEU A 94 4.96 4.04 -15.58
N VAL A 95 5.41 5.11 -14.93
CA VAL A 95 6.10 5.05 -13.62
C VAL A 95 5.24 5.53 -12.45
N GLY A 96 4.21 6.34 -12.71
CA GLY A 96 3.47 7.07 -11.67
C GLY A 96 2.75 6.16 -10.68
N GLU A 97 2.25 5.01 -11.13
CA GLU A 97 1.65 4.00 -10.24
C GLU A 97 2.70 3.09 -9.57
N SER A 98 3.90 2.97 -10.14
CA SER A 98 4.91 2.03 -9.68
C SER A 98 5.89 2.61 -8.67
N LEU A 99 6.22 3.90 -8.79
CA LEU A 99 7.24 4.53 -7.96
C LEU A 99 6.61 5.47 -6.92
N PRO A 100 6.98 5.36 -5.62
CA PRO A 100 6.57 6.35 -4.64
C PRO A 100 7.19 7.72 -4.99
N SER A 101 6.36 8.76 -5.06
CA SER A 101 6.76 10.04 -5.66
C SER A 101 7.49 10.97 -4.70
N LYS A 102 7.03 11.07 -3.44
CA LYS A 102 7.60 12.00 -2.47
C LYS A 102 7.36 11.55 -1.04
N TYR A 103 8.41 11.62 -0.23
CA TYR A 103 8.30 11.50 1.23
C TYR A 103 7.61 12.74 1.82
N ALA A 104 6.53 12.53 2.58
CA ALA A 104 5.75 13.57 3.23
C ALA A 104 5.34 13.09 4.64
N PRO A 105 6.18 13.34 5.67
CA PRO A 105 5.90 12.96 7.04
C PRO A 105 4.77 13.77 7.69
#